data_AF-A0A958SNR1-F1
#
_entry.id   AF-A0A958SNR1-F1
#
_cell.length_a   1.000
_cell.length_b   1.000
_cell.length_c   1.000
_cell.angle_alpha   90.00
_cell.angle_beta   90.00
_cell.angle_gamma   90.00
#
_symmetry.space_group_name_H-M   'P 1'
#
loop_
_entity.id
_entity.type
_entity.pdbx_description
1 polymer ?
#
loop_
_entity_poly.entity_id
_entity_poly.type
_entity_poly.pdbx_seq_one_letter_code
_entity_poly.pdbx_strand_id
1 'polypeptide(L)'
;MDMKKLATVKVMLVLVFAITMFGCKKSSSSKGDSRATGWKINDKEGGFQFNDKFKEQETAPGLVFVEGGTFTMGRVQDDVMHDWNNSPSQQHVQSFYMDETEVTNKMYLEYLDWIKRTYPPSEDMYKAIYNGALPDTLVWRNRLGYNEVMTENYLRHPAYAEYPVVGVSWIQAVEFANWRTDRVNELYLEDAGYITRDAKLNANAEENFNTDTYINAPSLAYGGNDSITGPENTRRRVQTTASGDTLNVYATRETGIISPKY
;
A
#
# COMPACT_ATOMS: atom_id res chain seq x y z
N MET A 1 8.59 43.02 -65.61
CA MET A 1 8.34 41.61 -65.27
C MET A 1 7.03 41.19 -65.93
N ASP A 2 7.06 40.19 -66.81
CA ASP A 2 5.93 39.77 -67.63
C ASP A 2 4.67 39.49 -66.78
N MET A 3 3.55 40.17 -67.06
CA MET A 3 2.27 39.98 -66.36
C MET A 3 1.80 38.51 -66.36
N LYS A 4 2.20 37.72 -67.38
CA LYS A 4 1.93 36.28 -67.45
C LYS A 4 2.67 35.48 -66.39
N LYS A 5 3.90 35.87 -66.02
CA LYS A 5 4.70 35.23 -64.95
C LYS A 5 4.16 35.58 -63.56
N LEU A 6 3.60 36.78 -63.38
CA LEU A 6 2.94 37.17 -62.13
C LEU A 6 1.62 36.41 -61.92
N ALA A 7 0.86 36.18 -62.99
CA ALA A 7 -0.38 35.41 -62.93
C ALA A 7 -0.14 33.92 -62.63
N THR A 8 0.86 33.29 -63.25
CA THR A 8 1.22 31.90 -62.96
C THR A 8 1.77 31.72 -61.53
N VAL A 9 2.55 32.67 -61.02
CA VAL A 9 3.00 32.66 -59.62
C VAL A 9 1.82 32.79 -58.66
N LYS A 10 0.84 33.65 -58.93
CA LYS A 10 -0.38 33.78 -58.10
C LYS A 10 -1.22 32.50 -58.10
N VAL A 11 -1.36 31.82 -59.24
CA VAL A 11 -2.09 30.54 -59.33
C VAL A 11 -1.37 29.43 -58.57
N MET A 12 -0.03 29.36 -58.66
CA MET A 12 0.78 28.43 -57.87
C MET A 12 0.65 28.68 -56.36
N LEU A 13 0.61 29.94 -55.94
CA LEU A 13 0.48 30.33 -54.52
C LEU A 13 -0.90 29.94 -53.96
N VAL A 14 -1.97 30.09 -54.75
CA VAL A 14 -3.32 29.62 -54.38
C VAL A 14 -3.38 28.09 -54.32
N LEU A 15 -2.70 27.38 -55.22
CA LEU A 15 -2.65 25.92 -55.21
C LEU A 15 -1.91 25.36 -53.99
N VAL A 16 -0.79 25.98 -53.61
CA VAL A 16 -0.04 25.63 -52.39
C VAL A 16 -0.88 25.90 -51.14
N PHE A 17 -1.61 27.01 -51.10
CA PHE A 17 -2.50 27.34 -49.98
C PHE A 17 -3.68 26.35 -49.86
N ALA A 18 -4.23 25.90 -51.00
CA ALA A 18 -5.28 24.89 -51.03
C ALA A 18 -4.79 23.52 -50.51
N ILE A 19 -3.56 23.11 -50.84
CA ILE A 19 -2.98 21.85 -50.36
C ILE A 19 -2.74 21.88 -48.84
N THR A 20 -2.42 23.04 -48.26
CA THR A 20 -2.26 23.17 -46.80
C THR A 20 -3.56 23.07 -45.99
N MET A 21 -4.73 23.27 -46.61
CA MET A 21 -6.03 23.15 -45.93
C MET A 21 -6.64 21.73 -45.99
N PHE A 22 -6.15 20.85 -46.86
CA PHE A 22 -6.55 19.44 -46.90
C PHE A 22 -5.59 18.51 -46.12
N GLY A 23 -4.85 19.07 -45.15
CA GLY A 23 -4.07 18.28 -44.19
C GLY A 23 -4.98 17.37 -43.38
N CYS A 24 -4.87 16.06 -43.64
CA CYS A 24 -5.58 14.99 -42.96
C CYS A 24 -5.60 15.16 -41.42
N LYS A 25 -6.74 15.56 -40.85
CA LYS A 25 -7.07 15.28 -39.45
C LYS A 25 -7.41 13.79 -39.32
N LYS A 26 -6.42 12.94 -39.06
CA LYS A 26 -6.64 11.54 -38.67
C LYS A 26 -5.89 11.24 -37.38
N SER A 27 -6.54 11.52 -36.25
CA SER A 27 -6.37 10.81 -34.97
C SER A 27 -7.34 11.43 -33.93
N SER A 28 -8.64 11.22 -34.11
CA SER A 28 -9.60 11.45 -33.02
C SER A 28 -9.48 10.29 -32.03
N SER A 29 -8.39 10.25 -31.26
CA SER A 29 -8.40 9.52 -29.99
C SER A 29 -9.16 10.41 -29.03
N SER A 30 -10.48 10.20 -28.91
CA SER A 30 -11.31 10.92 -27.95
C SER A 30 -10.69 10.77 -26.58
N LYS A 31 -10.53 11.88 -25.86
CA LYS A 31 -10.08 11.90 -24.48
C LYS A 31 -11.14 11.17 -23.64
N GLY A 32 -10.94 9.88 -23.38
CA GLY A 32 -11.91 9.02 -22.69
C GLY A 32 -12.25 7.70 -23.41
N ASP A 33 -11.82 7.49 -24.65
CA ASP A 33 -12.04 6.22 -25.35
C ASP A 33 -10.81 5.30 -25.22
N SER A 34 -11.07 4.01 -25.05
CA SER A 34 -10.06 2.97 -25.06
C SER A 34 -9.39 2.93 -26.43
N ARG A 35 -8.06 3.10 -26.47
CA ARG A 35 -7.28 2.95 -27.70
C ARG A 35 -7.28 1.51 -28.24
N ALA A 36 -7.52 0.52 -27.38
CA ALA A 36 -7.51 -0.88 -27.76
C ALA A 36 -8.85 -1.33 -28.37
N THR A 37 -9.97 -0.84 -27.83
CA THR A 37 -11.32 -1.33 -28.17
C THR A 37 -12.24 -0.25 -28.76
N GLY A 38 -11.88 1.03 -28.63
CA GLY A 38 -12.72 2.16 -29.03
C GLY A 38 -13.91 2.43 -28.08
N TRP A 39 -14.04 1.69 -26.99
CA TRP A 39 -15.12 1.87 -26.02
C TRP A 39 -14.84 3.02 -25.06
N LYS A 40 -15.88 3.73 -24.65
CA LYS A 40 -15.77 4.78 -23.63
C LYS A 40 -15.37 4.16 -22.30
N ILE A 41 -14.38 4.77 -21.65
CA ILE A 41 -13.94 4.47 -20.30
C ILE A 41 -14.74 5.36 -19.34
N ASN A 42 -15.15 4.82 -18.19
CA ASN A 42 -15.91 5.55 -17.15
C ASN A 42 -17.28 6.09 -17.62
N ASP A 43 -18.00 5.34 -18.47
CA ASP A 43 -19.33 5.76 -18.90
C ASP A 43 -20.35 5.62 -17.76
N LYS A 44 -21.37 6.49 -17.76
CA LYS A 44 -22.46 6.51 -16.77
C LYS A 44 -23.47 5.39 -16.99
N GLU A 45 -23.51 4.85 -18.20
CA GLU A 45 -24.31 3.67 -18.55
C GLU A 45 -23.65 2.37 -18.07
N GLY A 46 -22.47 2.45 -17.43
CA GLY A 46 -21.71 1.31 -16.91
C GLY A 46 -20.52 0.95 -17.80
N GLY A 47 -19.93 -0.22 -17.57
CA GLY A 47 -18.76 -0.71 -18.32
C GLY A 47 -17.43 -0.55 -17.58
N PHE A 48 -16.31 -0.60 -18.31
CA PHE A 48 -14.97 -0.54 -17.73
C PHE A 48 -14.74 0.79 -17.00
N GLN A 49 -14.45 0.69 -15.70
CA GLN A 49 -14.12 1.82 -14.85
C GLN A 49 -12.61 1.82 -14.58
N PHE A 50 -11.99 2.99 -14.63
CA PHE A 50 -10.58 3.19 -14.38
C PHE A 50 -10.36 4.51 -13.64
N ASN A 51 -9.46 4.51 -12.65
CA ASN A 51 -9.13 5.72 -11.91
C ASN A 51 -8.20 6.63 -12.72
N ASP A 52 -8.79 7.58 -13.46
CA ASP A 52 -8.07 8.54 -14.30
C ASP A 52 -7.39 9.67 -13.50
N LYS A 53 -7.73 9.82 -12.21
CA LYS A 53 -7.26 10.88 -11.31
C LYS A 53 -6.32 10.39 -10.21
N PHE A 54 -5.72 9.22 -10.39
CA PHE A 54 -4.74 8.71 -9.46
C PHE A 54 -3.53 9.65 -9.38
N LYS A 55 -3.21 10.13 -8.17
CA LYS A 55 -2.18 11.16 -7.92
C LYS A 55 -0.87 10.61 -7.36
N GLU A 56 -0.73 9.28 -7.29
CA GLU A 56 0.30 8.51 -6.56
C GLU A 56 -0.18 8.02 -5.19
N GLN A 57 0.42 6.92 -4.73
CA GLN A 57 0.12 6.28 -3.45
C GLN A 57 0.82 7.06 -2.34
N GLU A 58 0.09 7.41 -1.28
CA GLU A 58 0.67 8.06 -0.11
C GLU A 58 1.65 7.10 0.59
N THR A 59 2.79 7.64 1.03
CA THR A 59 3.79 6.86 1.78
C THR A 59 3.26 6.56 3.17
N ALA A 60 3.30 5.30 3.57
CA ALA A 60 2.84 4.94 4.90
C ALA A 60 3.71 5.55 6.00
N PRO A 61 3.17 5.69 7.22
CA PRO A 61 3.89 6.33 8.31
C PRO A 61 5.22 5.61 8.61
N GLY A 62 6.31 6.38 8.64
CA GLY A 62 7.66 5.89 8.95
C GLY A 62 8.39 5.21 7.79
N LEU A 63 7.80 5.16 6.58
CA LEU A 63 8.45 4.62 5.39
C LEU A 63 9.23 5.66 4.61
N VAL A 64 10.38 5.26 4.09
CA VAL A 64 11.20 6.00 3.14
C VAL A 64 11.26 5.28 1.79
N PHE A 65 11.21 6.05 0.71
CA PHE A 65 11.34 5.50 -0.65
C PHE A 65 12.81 5.17 -0.95
N VAL A 66 13.05 3.94 -1.36
CA VAL A 66 14.35 3.45 -1.83
C VAL A 66 14.28 3.33 -3.34
N GLU A 67 15.11 4.11 -4.04
CA GLU A 67 15.19 4.08 -5.49
C GLU A 67 15.75 2.73 -6.00
N GLY A 68 15.04 2.13 -6.95
CA GLY A 68 15.45 0.91 -7.61
C GLY A 68 16.63 1.15 -8.54
N GLY A 69 17.50 0.16 -8.63
CA GLY A 69 18.71 0.25 -9.44
C GLY A 69 19.57 -0.99 -9.34
N THR A 70 20.73 -0.92 -9.99
CA THR A 70 21.76 -1.95 -9.83
C THR A 70 22.80 -1.48 -8.82
N PHE A 71 23.10 -2.34 -7.84
CA PHE A 71 24.16 -2.09 -6.89
C PHE A 71 25.07 -3.31 -6.75
N THR A 72 26.31 -3.07 -6.35
CA THR A 72 27.27 -4.13 -6.04
C THR A 72 27.11 -4.52 -4.58
N MET A 73 26.62 -5.73 -4.34
CA MET A 73 26.47 -6.32 -3.02
C MET A 73 27.70 -7.17 -2.68
N GLY A 74 28.36 -6.86 -1.57
CA GLY A 74 29.50 -7.63 -1.04
C GLY A 74 30.67 -6.75 -0.64
N ARG A 75 31.78 -7.36 -0.25
CA ARG A 75 33.00 -6.63 0.13
C ARG A 75 33.71 -6.10 -1.13
N VAL A 76 33.90 -4.78 -1.19
CA VAL A 76 34.61 -4.12 -2.30
C VAL A 76 36.05 -3.78 -1.91
N GLN A 77 36.35 -3.73 -0.62
CA GLN A 77 37.68 -3.44 -0.08
C GLN A 77 38.49 -4.72 0.16
N ASP A 78 39.80 -4.61 -0.05
CA ASP A 78 40.76 -5.70 0.11
C ASP A 78 40.90 -6.10 1.60
N ASP A 79 40.75 -7.39 1.90
CA ASP A 79 40.91 -7.93 3.24
C ASP A 79 42.36 -8.39 3.43
N VAL A 80 43.05 -7.82 4.43
CA VAL A 80 44.44 -8.17 4.77
C VAL A 80 44.61 -9.67 5.07
N MET A 81 43.53 -10.34 5.51
CA MET A 81 43.51 -11.76 5.84
C MET A 81 43.11 -12.67 4.66
N HIS A 82 42.83 -12.13 3.47
CA HIS A 82 42.43 -12.86 2.26
C HIS A 82 41.28 -13.88 2.47
N ASP A 83 40.35 -13.61 3.39
CA ASP A 83 39.23 -14.51 3.66
C ASP A 83 38.15 -14.39 2.56
N TRP A 84 37.95 -15.46 1.79
CA TRP A 84 37.10 -15.48 0.59
C TRP A 84 35.67 -15.90 0.91
N ASN A 85 34.95 -15.14 1.72
CA ASN A 85 33.55 -15.46 2.09
C ASN A 85 32.50 -14.47 1.54
N ASN A 86 32.91 -13.41 0.83
CA ASN A 86 32.00 -12.34 0.42
C ASN A 86 32.41 -11.68 -0.91
N SER A 87 32.40 -12.45 -2.00
CA SER A 87 32.67 -11.93 -3.34
C SER A 87 31.59 -10.94 -3.79
N PRO A 88 31.97 -9.74 -4.29
CA PRO A 88 31.00 -8.74 -4.73
C PRO A 88 30.22 -9.24 -5.95
N SER A 89 28.89 -9.18 -5.89
CA SER A 89 27.98 -9.50 -6.99
C SER A 89 27.08 -8.32 -7.31
N GLN A 90 26.80 -8.06 -8.59
CA GLN A 90 25.87 -7.01 -8.99
C GLN A 90 24.44 -7.54 -8.91
N GLN A 91 23.59 -6.86 -8.16
CA GLN A 91 22.18 -7.20 -7.99
C GLN A 91 21.31 -6.04 -8.49
N HIS A 92 20.23 -6.38 -9.20
CA HIS A 92 19.20 -5.42 -9.61
C HIS A 92 18.02 -5.53 -8.65
N VAL A 93 17.62 -4.42 -8.04
CA VAL A 93 16.48 -4.37 -7.12
C VAL A 93 15.50 -3.30 -7.61
N GLN A 94 14.21 -3.64 -7.59
CA GLN A 94 13.13 -2.69 -7.91
C GLN A 94 12.97 -1.65 -6.82
N SER A 95 12.38 -0.50 -7.11
CA SER A 95 12.12 0.50 -6.07
C SER A 95 11.12 -0.04 -5.04
N PHE A 96 11.37 0.20 -3.77
CA PHE A 96 10.51 -0.23 -2.67
C PHE A 96 10.56 0.75 -1.51
N TYR A 97 9.70 0.56 -0.52
CA TYR A 97 9.69 1.36 0.69
C TYR A 97 10.28 0.55 1.85
N MET A 98 11.05 1.20 2.72
CA MET A 98 11.63 0.62 3.93
C MET A 98 11.34 1.52 5.12
N ASP A 99 11.22 0.96 6.33
CA ASP A 99 11.13 1.77 7.54
C ASP A 99 12.41 2.59 7.75
N GLU A 100 12.26 3.85 8.16
CA GLU A 100 13.38 4.74 8.47
C GLU A 100 14.15 4.28 9.73
N THR A 101 13.44 3.72 10.70
CA THR A 101 13.97 3.28 11.99
C THR A 101 13.54 1.84 12.30
N GLU A 102 14.24 1.18 13.21
CA GLU A 102 13.77 -0.11 13.72
C GLU A 102 12.40 0.00 14.41
N VAL A 103 11.68 -1.13 14.44
CA VAL A 103 10.43 -1.23 15.17
C VAL A 103 10.69 -1.02 16.66
N THR A 104 10.00 -0.03 17.25
CA THR A 104 10.19 0.32 18.67
C THR A 104 9.36 -0.56 19.60
N ASN A 105 9.75 -0.60 20.87
CA ASN A 105 8.97 -1.28 21.92
C ASN A 105 7.52 -0.78 21.96
N LYS A 106 7.30 0.53 21.76
CA LYS A 106 5.96 1.13 21.72
C LYS A 106 5.10 0.60 20.58
N MET A 107 5.65 0.51 19.36
CA MET A 107 4.96 -0.06 18.20
C MET A 107 4.60 -1.53 18.45
N TYR A 108 5.53 -2.30 19.02
CA TYR A 108 5.26 -3.70 19.34
C TYR A 108 4.25 -3.89 20.48
N LEU A 109 4.24 -2.98 21.47
CA LEU A 109 3.22 -2.97 22.53
C LEU A 109 1.82 -2.65 21.98
N GLU A 110 1.71 -1.77 20.99
CA GLU A 110 0.45 -1.51 20.28
C GLU A 110 -0.08 -2.78 19.61
N TYR A 111 0.80 -3.54 18.95
CA TYR A 111 0.46 -4.85 18.40
C TYR A 111 -0.03 -5.84 19.47
N LEU A 112 0.69 -5.94 20.60
CA LEU A 112 0.29 -6.82 21.70
C LEU A 112 -1.04 -6.41 22.33
N ASP A 113 -1.32 -5.11 22.44
CA ASP A 113 -2.60 -4.60 22.93
C ASP A 113 -3.75 -4.96 21.98
N TRP A 114 -3.53 -4.81 20.67
CA TRP A 114 -4.48 -5.24 19.65
C TRP A 114 -4.78 -6.74 19.73
N ILE A 115 -3.76 -7.60 19.87
CA ILE A 115 -3.97 -9.05 20.04
C ILE A 115 -4.76 -9.31 21.30
N LYS A 116 -4.40 -8.68 22.42
CA LYS A 116 -5.08 -8.90 23.70
C LYS A 116 -6.56 -8.50 23.67
N ARG A 117 -6.91 -7.46 22.92
CA ARG A 117 -8.30 -7.01 22.73
C ARG A 117 -9.08 -7.91 21.78
N THR A 118 -8.47 -8.29 20.66
CA THR A 118 -9.12 -9.09 19.60
C THR A 118 -9.24 -10.56 19.98
N TYR A 119 -8.21 -11.10 20.65
CA TYR A 119 -8.06 -12.48 21.08
C TYR A 119 -7.74 -12.53 22.58
N PRO A 120 -8.75 -12.38 23.46
CA PRO A 120 -8.53 -12.28 24.89
C PRO A 120 -7.86 -13.54 25.48
N PRO A 121 -6.76 -13.42 26.23
CA PRO A 121 -6.08 -14.57 26.83
C PRO A 121 -6.87 -15.19 28.01
N SER A 122 -8.00 -14.59 28.39
CA SER A 122 -8.98 -15.18 29.32
C SER A 122 -9.64 -16.43 28.76
N GLU A 123 -9.70 -16.56 27.43
CA GLU A 123 -10.23 -17.74 26.76
C GLU A 123 -9.10 -18.71 26.44
N ASP A 124 -9.28 -19.98 26.83
CA ASP A 124 -8.24 -21.00 26.66
C ASP A 124 -7.86 -21.22 25.19
N MET A 125 -8.80 -20.99 24.26
CA MET A 125 -8.56 -21.10 22.82
C MET A 125 -7.56 -20.06 22.29
N TYR A 126 -7.56 -18.85 22.86
CA TYR A 126 -6.76 -17.72 22.37
C TYR A 126 -5.49 -17.46 23.18
N LYS A 127 -5.38 -18.06 24.37
CA LYS A 127 -4.23 -17.94 25.26
C LYS A 127 -2.89 -18.21 24.56
N ALA A 128 -2.84 -19.18 23.65
CA ALA A 128 -1.63 -19.52 22.92
C ALA A 128 -1.21 -18.43 21.92
N ILE A 129 -2.17 -17.70 21.33
CA ILE A 129 -1.91 -16.62 20.36
C ILE A 129 -1.16 -15.49 21.04
N TYR A 130 -1.70 -14.98 22.16
CA TYR A 130 -1.06 -13.88 22.90
C TYR A 130 0.32 -14.28 23.44
N ASN A 131 0.44 -15.47 24.04
CA ASN A 131 1.72 -15.94 24.57
C ASN A 131 2.75 -16.16 23.46
N GLY A 132 2.33 -16.61 22.28
CA GLY A 132 3.20 -16.79 21.11
C GLY A 132 3.70 -15.46 20.53
N ALA A 133 2.97 -14.36 20.71
CA ALA A 133 3.38 -13.04 20.25
C ALA A 133 4.31 -12.31 21.24
N LEU A 134 4.42 -12.75 22.50
CA LEU A 134 5.26 -12.10 23.50
C LEU A 134 6.76 -12.28 23.16
N PRO A 135 7.57 -11.20 23.17
CA PRO A 135 9.02 -11.29 23.01
C PRO A 135 9.67 -11.99 24.21
N ASP A 136 10.78 -12.67 23.97
CA ASP A 136 11.60 -13.26 25.02
C ASP A 136 12.42 -12.19 25.75
N THR A 137 11.94 -11.78 26.92
CA THR A 137 12.63 -10.83 27.80
C THR A 137 13.86 -11.41 28.50
N LEU A 138 14.04 -12.74 28.51
CA LEU A 138 15.18 -13.40 29.15
C LEU A 138 16.47 -13.28 28.32
N VAL A 139 16.41 -12.75 27.10
CA VAL A 139 17.57 -12.44 26.26
C VAL A 139 18.59 -11.54 26.97
N TRP A 140 18.14 -10.68 27.88
CA TRP A 140 18.99 -9.79 28.66
C TRP A 140 19.71 -10.49 29.82
N ARG A 141 19.23 -11.66 30.24
CA ARG A 141 19.69 -12.34 31.45
C ARG A 141 21.08 -12.92 31.23
N ASN A 142 22.02 -12.50 32.08
CA ASN A 142 23.35 -13.08 32.16
C ASN A 142 23.60 -13.57 33.59
N ARG A 143 24.17 -14.78 33.73
CA ARG A 143 24.43 -15.40 35.05
C ARG A 143 25.36 -14.59 35.95
N LEU A 144 26.26 -13.80 35.37
CA LEU A 144 27.27 -13.02 36.09
C LEU A 144 27.06 -11.50 35.97
N GLY A 145 25.97 -11.05 35.32
CA GLY A 145 25.68 -9.65 35.04
C GLY A 145 24.45 -9.14 35.77
N TYR A 146 24.43 -7.85 36.11
CA TYR A 146 23.29 -7.19 36.76
C TYR A 146 22.31 -6.62 35.73
N ASN A 147 21.67 -7.51 34.96
CA ASN A 147 20.78 -7.13 33.85
C ASN A 147 19.29 -7.39 34.14
N GLU A 148 18.91 -7.74 35.37
CA GLU A 148 17.50 -8.00 35.73
C GLU A 148 16.60 -6.80 35.46
N VAL A 149 17.14 -5.59 35.65
CA VAL A 149 16.44 -4.34 35.33
C VAL A 149 16.00 -4.30 33.85
N MET A 150 16.81 -4.82 32.93
CA MET A 150 16.47 -4.84 31.50
C MET A 150 15.41 -5.91 31.20
N THR A 151 15.51 -7.09 31.81
CA THR A 151 14.51 -8.15 31.67
C THR A 151 13.11 -7.67 32.10
N GLU A 152 13.02 -6.93 33.20
CA GLU A 152 11.73 -6.46 33.72
C GLU A 152 11.20 -5.22 32.98
N ASN A 153 12.08 -4.26 32.67
CA ASN A 153 11.66 -2.94 32.25
C ASN A 153 11.79 -2.67 30.75
N TYR A 154 12.67 -3.35 30.01
CA TYR A 154 13.01 -2.93 28.65
C TYR A 154 11.79 -2.86 27.70
N LEU A 155 10.93 -3.89 27.71
CA LEU A 155 9.74 -3.89 26.86
C LEU A 155 8.62 -2.98 27.37
N ARG A 156 8.52 -2.77 28.69
CA ARG A 156 7.30 -2.25 29.34
C ARG A 156 7.41 -0.83 29.87
N HIS A 157 8.61 -0.42 30.27
CA HIS A 157 8.80 0.85 30.95
C HIS A 157 8.84 2.01 29.92
N PRO A 158 8.13 3.13 30.16
CA PRO A 158 8.05 4.24 29.20
C PRO A 158 9.40 4.81 28.76
N ALA A 159 10.42 4.76 29.62
CA ALA A 159 11.77 5.21 29.28
C ALA A 159 12.41 4.44 28.11
N TYR A 160 11.97 3.19 27.87
CA TYR A 160 12.45 2.35 26.78
C TYR A 160 11.47 2.27 25.60
N ALA A 161 10.40 3.08 25.60
CA ALA A 161 9.33 3.00 24.60
C ALA A 161 9.82 3.18 23.16
N GLU A 162 10.77 4.09 22.93
CA GLU A 162 11.31 4.39 21.60
C GLU A 162 12.59 3.59 21.28
N TYR A 163 12.96 2.62 22.12
CA TYR A 163 14.08 1.72 21.85
C TYR A 163 13.63 0.57 20.95
N PRO A 164 14.53 -0.04 20.16
CA PRO A 164 14.18 -1.15 19.29
C PRO A 164 13.69 -2.35 20.10
N VAL A 165 12.69 -3.06 19.57
CA VAL A 165 12.21 -4.31 20.17
C VAL A 165 13.28 -5.41 20.05
N VAL A 166 13.49 -6.15 21.14
CA VAL A 166 14.50 -7.22 21.24
C VAL A 166 13.87 -8.48 21.78
N GLY A 167 14.40 -9.64 21.39
CA GLY A 167 13.87 -10.95 21.81
C GLY A 167 12.71 -11.44 20.94
N VAL A 168 12.61 -10.96 19.70
CA VAL A 168 11.60 -11.39 18.73
C VAL A 168 12.18 -12.44 17.77
N SER A 169 11.39 -13.47 17.49
CA SER A 169 11.67 -14.47 16.46
C SER A 169 11.28 -13.96 15.07
N TRP A 170 11.80 -14.62 14.02
CA TRP A 170 11.43 -14.30 12.64
C TRP A 170 9.92 -14.43 12.40
N ILE A 171 9.28 -15.46 12.96
CA ILE A 171 7.83 -15.67 12.82
C ILE A 171 7.07 -14.51 13.46
N GLN A 172 7.46 -14.09 14.67
CA GLN A 172 6.83 -12.94 15.35
C GLN A 172 7.00 -11.63 14.56
N ALA A 173 8.17 -11.42 13.95
CA ALA A 173 8.41 -10.25 13.11
C ALA A 173 7.52 -10.23 11.85
N VAL A 174 7.31 -11.39 11.22
CA VAL A 174 6.41 -11.54 10.07
C VAL A 174 4.95 -11.28 10.46
N GLU A 175 4.49 -11.84 11.59
CA GLU A 175 3.13 -11.59 12.07
C GLU A 175 2.89 -10.12 12.43
N PHE A 176 3.90 -9.45 13.00
CA PHE A 176 3.86 -8.00 13.22
C PHE A 176 3.72 -7.22 11.90
N ALA A 177 4.47 -7.59 10.86
CA ALA A 177 4.36 -6.96 9.54
C ALA A 177 2.99 -7.19 8.86
N ASN A 178 2.44 -8.39 8.99
CA ASN A 178 1.08 -8.70 8.53
C ASN A 178 0.04 -7.85 9.26
N TRP A 179 0.13 -7.78 10.59
CA TRP A 179 -0.77 -6.94 11.38
C TRP A 179 -0.67 -5.46 10.98
N ARG A 180 0.56 -4.93 10.83
CA ARG A 180 0.78 -3.55 10.39
C ARG A 180 0.17 -3.29 9.02
N THR A 181 0.31 -4.23 8.08
CA THR A 181 -0.33 -4.17 6.76
C THR A 181 -1.84 -3.97 6.92
N ASP A 182 -2.47 -4.80 7.74
CA ASP A 182 -3.92 -4.75 7.97
C ASP A 182 -4.35 -3.43 8.62
N ARG A 183 -3.61 -2.94 9.62
CA ARG A 183 -3.96 -1.67 10.31
C ARG A 183 -3.81 -0.45 9.41
N VAL A 184 -2.75 -0.39 8.60
CA VAL A 184 -2.50 0.74 7.70
C VAL A 184 -3.52 0.75 6.56
N ASN A 185 -3.82 -0.40 5.97
CA ASN A 185 -4.84 -0.48 4.93
C ASN A 185 -6.24 -0.20 5.48
N GLU A 186 -6.56 -0.66 6.69
CA GLU A 186 -7.80 -0.29 7.40
C GLU A 186 -7.91 1.23 7.54
N LEU A 187 -6.83 1.92 7.98
CA LEU A 187 -6.80 3.37 8.08
C LEU A 187 -7.03 4.07 6.73
N TYR A 188 -6.38 3.61 5.66
CA TYR A 188 -6.59 4.18 4.32
C TYR A 188 -8.02 4.00 3.81
N LEU A 189 -8.65 2.87 4.09
CA LEU A 189 -10.05 2.65 3.77
C LEU A 189 -10.97 3.54 4.61
N GLU A 190 -10.64 3.78 5.88
CA GLU A 190 -11.39 4.67 6.77
C GLU A 190 -11.34 6.12 6.26
N ASP A 191 -10.14 6.59 5.93
CA ASP A 191 -9.88 7.96 5.46
C ASP A 191 -10.49 8.20 4.07
N ALA A 192 -10.43 7.22 3.18
CA ALA A 192 -11.08 7.27 1.88
C ALA A 192 -12.61 7.11 1.96
N GLY A 193 -13.15 6.76 3.13
CA GLY A 193 -14.57 6.52 3.34
C GLY A 193 -15.06 5.30 2.54
N TYR A 194 -14.40 4.16 2.70
CA TYR A 194 -14.92 2.85 2.30
C TYR A 194 -15.42 2.04 3.49
N ILE A 195 -14.91 2.34 4.67
CA ILE A 195 -15.38 1.76 5.93
C ILE A 195 -15.86 2.85 6.89
N THR A 196 -16.68 2.45 7.85
CA THR A 196 -17.13 3.33 8.94
C THR A 196 -15.97 3.82 9.81
N ARG A 197 -16.13 5.01 10.41
CA ARG A 197 -15.12 5.53 11.35
C ARG A 197 -15.02 4.65 12.58
N ASP A 198 -13.80 4.56 13.10
CA ASP A 198 -13.48 3.87 14.35
C ASP A 198 -13.81 2.36 14.36
N ALA A 199 -13.96 1.75 13.17
CA ALA A 199 -14.22 0.31 13.03
C ALA A 199 -13.18 -0.55 13.79
N LYS A 200 -11.92 -0.09 13.81
CA LYS A 200 -10.81 -0.73 14.54
C LYS A 200 -11.04 -0.89 16.04
N LEU A 201 -11.87 -0.05 16.67
CA LEU A 201 -12.13 -0.08 18.12
C LEU A 201 -13.02 -1.27 18.54
N ASN A 202 -13.90 -1.71 17.65
CA ASN A 202 -14.84 -2.81 17.90
C ASN A 202 -14.35 -4.16 17.37
N ALA A 203 -13.09 -4.25 16.93
CA ALA A 203 -12.53 -5.48 16.40
C ALA A 203 -12.57 -6.63 17.42
N ASN A 204 -13.17 -7.75 17.00
CA ASN A 204 -13.28 -9.00 17.76
C ASN A 204 -12.62 -10.14 16.95
N ALA A 205 -12.45 -11.32 17.56
CA ALA A 205 -11.85 -12.48 16.90
C ALA A 205 -12.54 -12.89 15.59
N GLU A 206 -13.86 -12.73 15.51
CA GLU A 206 -14.68 -13.05 14.32
C GLU A 206 -14.82 -11.85 13.36
N GLU A 207 -14.83 -10.64 13.90
CA GLU A 207 -15.07 -9.40 13.17
C GLU A 207 -13.82 -8.51 13.16
N ASN A 208 -12.74 -8.99 12.54
CA ASN A 208 -11.53 -8.21 12.33
C ASN A 208 -11.27 -7.92 10.85
N PHE A 209 -10.52 -6.84 10.61
CA PHE A 209 -10.07 -6.51 9.26
C PHE A 209 -8.85 -7.34 8.86
N ASN A 210 -8.90 -7.91 7.66
CA ASN A 210 -7.77 -8.53 6.99
C ASN A 210 -7.71 -8.06 5.53
N THR A 211 -6.51 -7.68 5.08
CA THR A 211 -6.31 -7.10 3.75
C THR A 211 -6.62 -8.11 2.63
N ASP A 212 -6.23 -9.37 2.79
CA ASP A 212 -6.44 -10.39 1.75
C ASP A 212 -7.92 -10.76 1.62
N THR A 213 -8.62 -10.91 2.74
CA THR A 213 -10.06 -11.19 2.71
C THR A 213 -10.81 -10.05 2.07
N TYR A 214 -10.49 -8.80 2.43
CA TYR A 214 -11.12 -7.62 1.84
C TYR A 214 -10.88 -7.53 0.32
N ILE A 215 -9.67 -7.81 -0.14
CA ILE A 215 -9.37 -7.76 -1.58
C ILE A 215 -10.07 -8.88 -2.36
N ASN A 216 -10.08 -10.11 -1.82
CA ASN A 216 -10.62 -11.27 -2.52
C ASN A 216 -12.15 -11.33 -2.45
N ALA A 217 -12.71 -10.99 -1.29
CA ALA A 217 -14.14 -11.00 -1.00
C ALA A 217 -14.49 -9.87 -0.02
N PRO A 218 -14.66 -8.62 -0.51
CA PRO A 218 -14.92 -7.46 0.34
C PRO A 218 -16.13 -7.62 1.27
N SER A 219 -17.15 -8.35 0.83
CA SER A 219 -18.35 -8.64 1.60
C SER A 219 -18.12 -9.57 2.79
N LEU A 220 -17.00 -10.28 2.85
CA LEU A 220 -16.63 -11.16 3.98
C LEU A 220 -15.67 -10.48 4.96
N ALA A 221 -15.21 -9.26 4.67
CA ALA A 221 -14.41 -8.50 5.63
C ALA A 221 -15.22 -8.23 6.90
N TYR A 222 -14.55 -8.15 8.05
CA TYR A 222 -15.20 -8.06 9.36
C TYR A 222 -16.24 -9.16 9.62
N GLY A 223 -15.96 -10.40 9.20
CA GLY A 223 -16.87 -11.53 9.43
C GLY A 223 -18.19 -11.46 8.64
N GLY A 224 -18.28 -10.57 7.63
CA GLY A 224 -19.51 -10.36 6.86
C GLY A 224 -20.38 -9.22 7.37
N ASN A 225 -19.84 -8.34 8.21
CA ASN A 225 -20.58 -7.23 8.77
C ASN A 225 -20.72 -6.07 7.76
N ASP A 226 -21.81 -6.12 6.99
CA ASP A 226 -22.16 -5.10 5.98
C ASP A 226 -22.39 -3.70 6.58
N SER A 227 -22.61 -3.56 7.88
CA SER A 227 -22.77 -2.22 8.49
C SER A 227 -21.48 -1.41 8.48
N ILE A 228 -20.33 -2.08 8.48
CA ILE A 228 -18.99 -1.47 8.53
C ILE A 228 -18.48 -1.16 7.12
N THR A 229 -18.67 -2.10 6.19
CA THR A 229 -18.16 -2.02 4.80
C THR A 229 -19.19 -1.48 3.82
N GLY A 230 -20.45 -1.40 4.25
CA GLY A 230 -21.56 -0.98 3.42
C GLY A 230 -21.54 0.50 3.07
N PRO A 231 -22.14 0.86 1.92
CA PRO A 231 -22.13 2.24 1.45
C PRO A 231 -23.05 3.18 2.24
N GLU A 232 -24.00 2.64 3.01
CA GLU A 232 -25.02 3.42 3.72
C GLU A 232 -24.46 4.21 4.91
N ASN A 233 -23.52 3.61 5.66
CA ASN A 233 -22.94 4.22 6.86
C ASN A 233 -21.64 4.98 6.57
N THR A 234 -21.28 5.10 5.29
CA THR A 234 -19.98 5.56 4.87
C THR A 234 -20.08 6.93 4.20
N ARG A 235 -19.07 7.80 4.36
CA ARG A 235 -19.11 9.19 3.84
C ARG A 235 -19.06 9.30 2.32
N ARG A 236 -18.69 8.22 1.63
CA ARG A 236 -18.49 8.25 0.19
C ARG A 236 -19.81 8.06 -0.54
N ARG A 237 -20.11 9.00 -1.43
CA ARG A 237 -21.26 8.90 -2.32
C ARG A 237 -20.97 7.89 -3.42
N VAL A 238 -21.62 6.73 -3.34
CA VAL A 238 -21.50 5.68 -4.35
C VAL A 238 -22.08 6.15 -5.69
N GLN A 239 -21.41 5.79 -6.77
CA GLN A 239 -21.89 6.09 -8.11
C GLN A 239 -22.99 5.09 -8.48
N THR A 240 -24.08 5.56 -9.05
CA THR A 240 -25.17 4.70 -9.53
C THR A 240 -25.22 4.76 -11.04
N THR A 241 -25.36 3.60 -11.67
CA THR A 241 -25.61 3.47 -13.11
C THR A 241 -26.97 4.06 -13.46
N ALA A 242 -27.20 4.36 -14.74
CA ALA A 242 -28.52 4.74 -15.25
C ALA A 242 -29.64 3.73 -14.88
N SER A 243 -29.30 2.45 -14.71
CA SER A 243 -30.19 1.36 -14.27
C SER A 243 -30.46 1.33 -12.76
N GLY A 244 -29.80 2.16 -11.96
CA GLY A 244 -29.92 2.20 -10.50
C GLY A 244 -28.92 1.34 -9.73
N ASP A 245 -28.12 0.51 -10.41
CA ASP A 245 -27.11 -0.33 -9.77
C ASP A 245 -25.93 0.48 -9.24
N THR A 246 -25.50 0.18 -8.01
CA THR A 246 -24.34 0.81 -7.36
C THR A 246 -23.03 0.29 -7.94
N LEU A 247 -22.15 1.20 -8.35
CA LEU A 247 -20.83 0.92 -8.89
C LEU A 247 -19.73 1.25 -7.88
N ASN A 248 -18.63 0.49 -7.94
CA ASN A 248 -17.41 0.72 -7.16
C ASN A 248 -17.65 0.81 -5.65
N VAL A 249 -18.57 0.00 -5.10
CA VAL A 249 -18.94 0.00 -3.67
C VAL A 249 -17.72 -0.23 -2.77
N TYR A 250 -16.85 -1.16 -3.16
CA TYR A 250 -15.63 -1.49 -2.41
C TYR A 250 -14.38 -0.93 -3.10
N ALA A 251 -13.32 -0.76 -2.32
CA ALA A 251 -12.02 -0.37 -2.85
C ALA A 251 -11.34 -1.62 -3.44
N THR A 252 -10.98 -1.58 -4.70
CA THR A 252 -10.16 -2.60 -5.36
C THR A 252 -8.72 -2.11 -5.46
N ARG A 253 -7.78 -2.99 -5.81
CA ARG A 253 -6.38 -2.58 -6.10
C ARG A 253 -6.29 -1.47 -7.15
N GLU A 254 -7.22 -1.45 -8.10
CA GLU A 254 -7.30 -0.44 -9.17
C GLU A 254 -7.63 0.96 -8.65
N THR A 255 -8.24 1.06 -7.47
CA THR A 255 -8.49 2.37 -6.85
C THR A 255 -7.21 3.04 -6.39
N GLY A 256 -6.14 2.26 -6.15
CA GLY A 256 -4.85 2.76 -5.67
C GLY A 256 -4.89 3.27 -4.23
N ILE A 257 -5.83 2.79 -3.41
CA ILE A 257 -5.92 3.15 -1.99
C ILE A 257 -5.18 2.13 -1.13
N ILE A 258 -5.34 0.85 -1.46
CA ILE A 258 -4.73 -0.26 -0.73
C ILE A 258 -3.25 -0.33 -1.08
N SER A 259 -2.40 -0.22 -0.07
CA SER A 259 -0.96 -0.32 -0.24
C SER A 259 -0.48 -1.77 -0.34
N PRO A 260 0.68 -2.01 -0.96
CA PRO A 260 1.37 -3.29 -0.89
C PRO A 260 1.63 -3.72 0.55
N LYS A 261 1.81 -5.02 0.76
CA LYS A 261 2.15 -5.57 2.07
C LYS A 261 3.60 -5.23 2.46
N TYR A 262 3.84 -5.17 3.76
CA TYR A 262 5.17 -5.06 4.36
C TYR A 262 5.93 -6.37 4.30
#